data_AF-A0A524JAX4-F1
#
_entry.id   AF-A0A524JAX4-F1
#
_cell.length_a   1.000
_cell.length_b   1.000
_cell.length_c   1.000
_cell.angle_alpha   90.00
_cell.angle_beta   90.00
_cell.angle_gamma   90.00
#
_symmetry.space_group_name_H-M   'P 1'
#
loop_
_entity.id
_entity.type
_entity.pdbx_description
1 polymer ?
#
loop_
_entity_poly.entity_id
_entity_poly.type
_entity_poly.pdbx_seq_one_letter_code
_entity_poly.pdbx_strand_id
1 'polypeptide(L)'
;MTLEILNSPEAVCSQTQKYTFNLVWTPAKHYVPGTEVEIRVRDKNCFLQWKWLRFDVQGLDITWREPDDWRGIKWDNLDQIILRAGVHYEVWEKHRIPITVTAQTGASAGVNPILQVWVKDHTANPEEIFDFEPEPVSEVQLFAVPGPVQNLYLIARPAPESDGSVRAALVPEDRYCNPTSFQSPVAVTITWAGQVFQQSVQETTTFVLPKPQDEAAILRPSARLDAMALAEDEVVKNATLRDGVLEIVGSPVWNDKNENLIPTFGAIHW
;
A
#
# COMPACT_ATOMS: atom_id res chain seq x y z
N MET A 1 -8.16 23.23 11.73
CA MET A 1 -8.20 21.85 11.22
C MET A 1 -8.95 21.05 12.26
N THR A 2 -10.03 20.37 11.87
CA THR A 2 -10.93 19.71 12.82
C THR A 2 -10.55 18.26 13.05
N LEU A 3 -9.90 17.57 12.12
CA LEU A 3 -9.31 16.25 12.37
C LEU A 3 -7.82 16.27 12.02
N GLU A 4 -6.97 15.77 12.91
CA GLU A 4 -5.50 15.76 12.74
C GLU A 4 -4.89 14.42 13.17
N ILE A 5 -3.76 14.02 12.57
CA ILE A 5 -2.96 12.88 13.05
C ILE A 5 -1.91 13.40 14.03
N LEU A 6 -1.94 12.91 15.27
CA LEU A 6 -0.89 13.17 16.26
C LEU A 6 0.27 12.20 16.16
N ASN A 7 -0.03 10.94 15.83
CA ASN A 7 0.98 9.91 15.64
C ASN A 7 0.55 9.00 14.49
N SER A 8 1.32 9.04 13.40
CA SER A 8 1.22 8.08 12.31
C SER A 8 2.34 7.07 12.46
N PRO A 9 2.05 5.78 12.71
CA PRO A 9 3.08 4.77 12.57
C PRO A 9 3.59 4.73 11.13
N GLU A 10 4.82 4.24 10.94
CA GLU A 10 5.32 3.83 9.61
C GLU A 10 4.60 2.53 9.19
N ALA A 11 3.34 2.66 8.80
CA ALA A 11 2.52 1.51 8.45
C ALA A 11 2.95 0.95 7.09
N VAL A 12 3.34 -0.32 7.04
CA VAL A 12 3.60 -1.02 5.79
C VAL A 12 2.37 -1.80 5.31
N CYS A 13 2.28 -2.04 4.00
CA CYS A 13 1.24 -2.86 3.39
C CYS A 13 1.24 -4.28 4.00
N SER A 14 0.14 -4.65 4.66
CA SER A 14 0.01 -5.89 5.42
C SER A 14 -1.44 -6.22 5.77
N GLN A 15 -1.90 -7.39 5.36
CA GLN A 15 -3.18 -7.99 5.74
C GLN A 15 -3.14 -8.65 7.13
N THR A 16 -2.00 -8.58 7.83
CA THR A 16 -1.79 -9.33 9.08
C THR A 16 -1.33 -8.42 10.22
N GLN A 17 -0.47 -7.45 9.94
CA GLN A 17 -0.01 -6.50 10.94
C GLN A 17 -1.10 -5.49 11.26
N LYS A 18 -1.04 -4.94 12.46
CA LYS A 18 -2.01 -3.99 13.00
C LYS A 18 -1.26 -2.71 13.31
N TYR A 19 -1.83 -1.60 12.90
CA TYR A 19 -1.26 -0.27 13.10
C TYR A 19 -2.25 0.56 13.89
N THR A 20 -1.75 1.28 14.88
CA THR A 20 -2.55 2.16 15.72
C THR A 20 -2.20 3.60 15.41
N PHE A 21 -3.16 4.30 14.82
CA PHE A 21 -3.12 5.73 14.53
C PHE A 21 -3.75 6.48 15.69
N ASN A 22 -3.09 7.58 16.10
CA ASN A 22 -3.66 8.48 17.09
C ASN A 22 -4.05 9.76 16.39
N LEU A 23 -5.35 10.03 16.38
CA LEU A 23 -5.96 11.21 15.79
C LEU A 23 -6.50 12.10 16.91
N VAL A 24 -6.72 13.36 16.60
CA VAL A 24 -7.50 14.27 17.44
C VAL A 24 -8.57 14.91 16.60
N TRP A 25 -9.80 14.83 17.07
CA TRP A 25 -10.90 15.63 16.57
C TRP A 25 -11.06 16.89 17.44
N THR A 26 -11.19 18.04 16.79
CA THR A 26 -11.41 19.36 17.36
C THR A 26 -12.72 19.88 16.77
N PRO A 27 -13.84 19.81 17.50
CA PRO A 27 -15.17 20.21 17.08
C PRO A 27 -15.18 21.62 16.46
N ALA A 28 -15.85 21.74 15.32
CA ALA A 28 -16.00 23.02 14.61
C ALA A 28 -16.90 24.02 15.34
N LYS A 29 -17.80 23.51 16.19
CA LYS A 29 -18.74 24.28 17.02
C LYS A 29 -19.07 23.52 18.30
N HIS A 30 -19.90 24.11 19.15
CA HIS A 30 -20.44 23.44 20.32
C HIS A 30 -21.48 22.38 19.92
N TYR A 31 -21.35 21.16 20.45
CA TYR A 31 -22.29 20.06 20.28
C TYR A 31 -22.92 19.68 21.61
N VAL A 32 -24.23 19.45 21.60
CA VAL A 32 -25.01 19.09 22.81
C VAL A 32 -25.16 17.58 22.93
N PRO A 33 -25.58 17.07 24.11
CA PRO A 33 -25.95 15.67 24.26
C PRO A 33 -27.01 15.22 23.24
N GLY A 34 -26.78 14.07 22.63
CA GLY A 34 -27.63 13.50 21.58
C GLY A 34 -27.16 13.77 20.16
N THR A 35 -26.19 14.67 19.94
CA THR A 35 -25.49 14.79 18.65
C THR A 35 -24.85 13.44 18.28
N GLU A 36 -25.04 13.00 17.03
CA GLU A 36 -24.35 11.82 16.49
C GLU A 36 -23.13 12.25 15.68
N VAL A 37 -22.03 11.53 15.85
CA VAL A 37 -20.78 11.74 15.15
C VAL A 37 -20.44 10.46 14.38
N GLU A 38 -20.13 10.61 13.11
CA GLU A 38 -19.63 9.54 12.26
C GLU A 38 -18.19 9.82 11.84
N ILE A 39 -17.37 8.78 11.81
CA ILE A 39 -16.14 8.80 11.02
C ILE A 39 -16.45 8.02 9.76
N ARG A 40 -16.23 8.67 8.62
CA ARG A 40 -16.39 8.06 7.30
C ARG A 40 -15.03 7.94 6.62
N VAL A 41 -14.86 6.89 5.84
CA VAL A 41 -13.75 6.72 4.91
C VAL A 41 -14.22 7.06 3.50
N ARG A 42 -13.41 7.83 2.78
CA ARG A 42 -13.57 8.10 1.34
C ARG A 42 -12.57 7.25 0.54
N ASP A 43 -12.86 7.08 -0.74
CA ASP A 43 -12.17 6.26 -1.74
C ASP A 43 -12.46 4.75 -1.70
N LYS A 44 -13.19 4.31 -2.75
CA LYS A 44 -13.71 2.93 -2.88
C LYS A 44 -12.63 1.85 -2.82
N ASN A 45 -11.48 2.15 -3.41
CA ASN A 45 -10.37 1.20 -3.50
C ASN A 45 -9.67 1.00 -2.15
N CYS A 46 -9.64 2.04 -1.31
CA CYS A 46 -9.00 2.00 0.01
C CYS A 46 -9.80 1.17 1.00
N PHE A 47 -11.13 1.32 1.05
CA PHE A 47 -11.92 0.56 2.03
C PHE A 47 -11.92 -0.95 1.76
N LEU A 48 -11.88 -1.39 0.49
CA LEU A 48 -11.83 -2.83 0.16
C LEU A 48 -10.50 -3.46 0.59
N GLN A 49 -9.49 -2.65 0.83
CA GLN A 49 -8.15 -3.10 1.18
C GLN A 49 -7.85 -2.96 2.67
N TRP A 50 -8.36 -1.93 3.34
CA TRP A 50 -8.10 -1.67 4.75
C TRP A 50 -9.14 -2.33 5.65
N LYS A 51 -8.70 -2.86 6.80
CA LYS A 51 -9.59 -3.46 7.80
C LYS A 51 -9.53 -2.68 9.11
N TRP A 52 -10.67 -2.15 9.54
CA TRP A 52 -10.77 -1.38 10.79
C TRP A 52 -11.10 -2.31 11.96
N LEU A 53 -10.17 -2.45 12.91
CA LEU A 53 -10.27 -3.45 13.97
C LEU A 53 -10.79 -2.88 15.29
N ARG A 54 -10.39 -1.65 15.61
CA ARG A 54 -10.75 -1.01 16.88
C ARG A 54 -10.78 0.50 16.73
N PHE A 55 -11.79 1.08 17.36
CA PHE A 55 -11.87 2.51 17.62
C PHE A 55 -11.98 2.74 19.12
N ASP A 56 -11.38 3.82 19.57
CA ASP A 56 -11.54 4.38 20.91
C ASP A 56 -11.72 5.89 20.71
N VAL A 57 -12.78 6.47 21.27
CA VAL A 57 -13.05 7.90 21.19
C VAL A 57 -13.36 8.41 22.56
N GLN A 58 -12.54 9.33 23.06
CA GLN A 58 -12.68 9.79 24.42
C GLN A 58 -13.93 10.67 24.59
N GLY A 59 -14.78 10.32 25.55
CA GLY A 59 -15.95 11.14 25.90
C GLY A 59 -17.17 10.99 24.98
N LEU A 60 -17.12 10.07 24.01
CA LEU A 60 -18.26 9.68 23.18
C LEU A 60 -18.53 8.18 23.35
N ASP A 61 -19.80 7.77 23.30
CA ASP A 61 -20.12 6.34 23.31
C ASP A 61 -20.25 5.82 21.88
N ILE A 62 -19.45 4.81 21.56
CA ILE A 62 -19.51 4.16 20.24
C ILE A 62 -20.81 3.37 20.13
N THR A 63 -21.71 3.81 19.26
CA THR A 63 -23.02 3.18 19.04
C THR A 63 -22.98 2.18 17.89
N TRP A 64 -22.05 2.35 16.95
CA TRP A 64 -21.84 1.43 15.85
C TRP A 64 -20.40 1.49 15.35
N ARG A 65 -19.91 0.36 14.86
CA ARG A 65 -18.63 0.27 14.13
C ARG A 65 -18.79 -0.72 13.00
N GLU A 66 -17.95 -0.57 11.98
CA GLU A 66 -17.91 -1.54 10.90
C GLU A 66 -17.59 -2.95 11.44
N PRO A 67 -18.33 -3.99 11.02
CA PRO A 67 -18.04 -5.36 11.40
C PRO A 67 -16.79 -5.89 10.70
N ASP A 68 -16.10 -6.84 11.34
CA ASP A 68 -14.90 -7.49 10.80
C ASP A 68 -15.13 -8.32 9.51
N ASP A 69 -16.39 -8.74 9.26
CA ASP A 69 -16.80 -9.48 8.07
C ASP A 69 -17.75 -8.62 7.22
N TRP A 70 -17.30 -8.31 6.01
CA TRP A 70 -17.97 -7.44 5.05
C TRP A 70 -18.88 -8.19 4.07
N ARG A 71 -18.93 -9.52 4.18
CA ARG A 71 -19.75 -10.36 3.29
C ARG A 71 -21.23 -10.01 3.40
N GLY A 72 -21.81 -9.54 2.29
CA GLY A 72 -23.24 -9.24 2.16
C GLY A 72 -23.62 -7.76 2.32
N ILE A 73 -22.66 -6.87 2.56
CA ILE A 73 -22.91 -5.42 2.55
C ILE A 73 -22.99 -4.94 1.10
N LYS A 74 -24.08 -4.25 0.74
CA LYS A 74 -24.21 -3.58 -0.56
C LYS A 74 -23.51 -2.21 -0.49
N TRP A 75 -22.57 -2.01 -1.39
CA TRP A 75 -21.68 -0.84 -1.41
C TRP A 75 -22.12 0.17 -2.48
N ASP A 76 -23.16 0.94 -2.16
CA ASP A 76 -23.77 1.90 -3.09
C ASP A 76 -23.26 3.35 -2.90
N ASN A 77 -22.47 3.64 -1.85
CA ASN A 77 -21.95 4.98 -1.53
C ASN A 77 -20.42 5.09 -1.69
N LEU A 78 -19.95 6.27 -2.10
CA LEU A 78 -18.54 6.64 -2.21
C LEU A 78 -17.87 6.91 -0.85
N ASP A 79 -18.68 7.24 0.17
CA ASP A 79 -18.25 7.47 1.54
C ASP A 79 -18.86 6.39 2.44
N GLN A 80 -18.02 5.67 3.18
CA GLN A 80 -18.42 4.56 4.02
C GLN A 80 -18.26 4.92 5.50
N ILE A 81 -19.30 4.68 6.30
CA ILE A 81 -19.22 4.84 7.75
C ILE A 81 -18.36 3.71 8.32
N ILE A 82 -17.33 4.06 9.08
CA ILE A 82 -16.46 3.08 9.78
C ILE A 82 -16.69 3.12 11.30
N LEU A 83 -17.23 4.24 11.79
CA LEU A 83 -17.58 4.46 13.18
C LEU A 83 -18.80 5.39 13.28
N ARG A 84 -19.70 5.11 14.22
CA ARG A 84 -20.69 6.07 14.74
C ARG A 84 -20.60 6.11 16.26
N ALA A 85 -20.62 7.31 16.81
CA ALA A 85 -20.62 7.56 18.24
C ALA A 85 -21.65 8.63 18.63
N GLY A 86 -22.18 8.54 19.84
CA GLY A 86 -23.09 9.54 20.42
C GLY A 86 -22.35 10.47 21.38
N VAL A 87 -22.70 11.75 21.33
CA VAL A 87 -22.27 12.75 22.32
C VAL A 87 -23.16 12.61 23.56
N HIS A 88 -22.58 12.24 24.71
CA HIS A 88 -23.34 12.09 25.97
C HIS A 88 -23.30 13.33 26.86
N TYR A 89 -22.25 14.13 26.72
CA TYR A 89 -22.02 15.36 27.47
C TYR A 89 -21.69 16.48 26.49
N GLU A 90 -21.92 17.73 26.88
CA GLU A 90 -21.58 18.88 26.04
C GLU A 90 -20.12 18.85 25.59
N VAL A 91 -19.92 18.99 24.28
CA VAL A 91 -18.61 19.00 23.63
C VAL A 91 -18.38 20.40 23.06
N TRP A 92 -17.52 21.16 23.73
CA TRP A 92 -17.26 22.55 23.39
C TRP A 92 -16.40 22.70 22.13
N GLU A 93 -16.64 23.80 21.40
CA GLU A 93 -15.78 24.22 20.29
C GLU A 93 -14.31 24.25 20.75
N LYS A 94 -13.40 23.79 19.89
CA LYS A 94 -11.93 23.74 20.14
C LYS A 94 -11.50 22.74 21.23
N HIS A 95 -12.41 22.01 21.85
CA HIS A 95 -12.04 20.92 22.74
C HIS A 95 -11.37 19.79 21.94
N ARG A 96 -10.24 19.27 22.41
CA ARG A 96 -9.51 18.23 21.68
C ARG A 96 -9.97 16.86 22.17
N ILE A 97 -10.59 16.09 21.28
CA ILE A 97 -11.10 14.75 21.51
C ILE A 97 -10.14 13.74 20.88
N PRO A 98 -9.37 12.99 21.69
CA PRO A 98 -8.54 11.91 21.17
C PRO A 98 -9.36 10.78 20.56
N ILE A 99 -8.89 10.32 19.41
CA ILE A 99 -9.43 9.15 18.69
C ILE A 99 -8.26 8.21 18.43
N THR A 100 -8.37 6.97 18.89
CA THR A 100 -7.44 5.90 18.55
C THR A 100 -8.07 4.98 17.51
N VAL A 101 -7.40 4.81 16.37
CA VAL A 101 -7.83 3.92 15.29
C VAL A 101 -6.82 2.80 15.12
N THR A 102 -7.24 1.55 15.29
CA THR A 102 -6.41 0.39 14.95
C THR A 102 -6.91 -0.27 13.68
N ALA A 103 -6.04 -0.38 12.68
CA ALA A 103 -6.37 -0.94 11.37
C ALA A 103 -5.29 -1.91 10.86
N GLN A 104 -5.68 -2.79 9.95
CA GLN A 104 -4.76 -3.50 9.05
C GLN A 104 -4.78 -2.78 7.70
N THR A 105 -3.61 -2.60 7.11
CA THR A 105 -3.48 -1.88 5.86
C THR A 105 -3.84 -2.77 4.67
N GLY A 106 -3.97 -2.13 3.51
CA GLY A 106 -4.15 -2.80 2.24
C GLY A 106 -2.98 -3.66 1.80
N ALA A 107 -3.23 -4.45 0.75
CA ALA A 107 -2.17 -5.11 0.00
C ALA A 107 -1.46 -4.15 -0.97
N SER A 108 -2.07 -3.02 -1.35
CA SER A 108 -1.49 -2.08 -2.31
C SER A 108 -1.03 -0.79 -1.63
N ALA A 109 0.22 -0.41 -1.88
CA ALA A 109 0.76 0.87 -1.48
C ALA A 109 0.13 2.01 -2.30
N GLY A 110 0.06 3.21 -1.72
CA GLY A 110 -0.54 4.39 -2.37
C GLY A 110 -2.07 4.42 -2.36
N VAL A 111 -2.72 3.36 -1.88
CA VAL A 111 -4.16 3.28 -1.66
C VAL A 111 -4.44 3.69 -0.21
N ASN A 112 -4.46 5.01 0.00
CA ASN A 112 -4.46 5.65 1.33
C ASN A 112 -5.86 6.20 1.69
N PRO A 113 -6.55 5.65 2.71
CA PRO A 113 -7.90 6.08 3.07
C PRO A 113 -7.91 7.50 3.61
N ILE A 114 -8.90 8.28 3.19
CA ILE A 114 -9.18 9.61 3.75
C ILE A 114 -10.31 9.45 4.77
N LEU A 115 -10.01 9.75 6.03
CA LEU A 115 -10.99 9.81 7.10
C LEU A 115 -11.58 11.20 7.18
N GLN A 116 -12.89 11.27 7.40
CA GLN A 116 -13.64 12.52 7.54
C GLN A 116 -14.65 12.40 8.68
N VAL A 117 -14.79 13.47 9.47
CA VAL A 117 -15.81 13.54 10.52
C VAL A 117 -17.11 14.10 9.93
N TRP A 118 -18.22 13.42 10.21
CA TRP A 118 -19.56 13.85 9.88
C TRP A 118 -20.37 13.97 11.16
N VAL A 119 -21.23 14.97 11.23
CA VAL A 119 -22.03 15.26 12.42
C VAL A 119 -23.49 15.38 12.05
N LYS A 120 -24.35 14.85 12.90
CA LYS A 120 -25.78 15.08 12.87
C LYS A 120 -26.16 15.78 14.16
N ASP A 121 -26.39 17.08 14.03
CA ASP A 121 -26.65 17.96 15.15
C ASP A 121 -28.16 18.03 15.42
N HIS A 122 -28.56 17.82 16.68
CA HIS A 122 -29.96 17.76 17.09
C HIS A 122 -30.44 19.07 17.76
N THR A 123 -29.70 20.17 17.62
CA THR A 123 -29.82 21.37 18.48
C THR A 123 -30.93 22.38 18.20
N ALA A 124 -31.90 22.18 17.31
CA ALA A 124 -32.90 23.26 17.10
C ALA A 124 -34.37 22.85 16.98
N ASN A 125 -34.71 21.67 16.47
CA ASN A 125 -36.13 21.33 16.30
C ASN A 125 -36.33 19.81 16.13
N PRO A 126 -37.02 19.11 17.06
CA PRO A 126 -37.27 17.66 16.91
C PRO A 126 -38.14 17.30 15.70
N GLU A 127 -38.75 18.30 15.04
CA GLU A 127 -39.51 18.12 13.80
C GLU A 127 -38.65 18.21 12.52
N GLU A 128 -37.41 18.70 12.60
CA GLU A 128 -36.49 18.75 11.46
C GLU A 128 -35.73 17.43 11.31
N ILE A 129 -35.80 16.84 10.12
CA ILE A 129 -34.95 15.71 9.74
C ILE A 129 -33.55 16.29 9.49
N PHE A 130 -32.67 16.16 10.47
CA PHE A 130 -31.25 16.49 10.28
C PHE A 130 -30.55 15.33 9.57
N ASP A 131 -29.92 15.63 8.44
CA ASP A 131 -28.99 14.72 7.77
C ASP A 131 -27.59 14.90 8.37
N PHE A 132 -26.73 13.91 8.17
CA PHE A 132 -25.32 14.03 8.52
C PHE A 132 -24.63 15.01 7.56
N GLU A 133 -23.85 15.93 8.10
CA GLU A 133 -23.04 16.88 7.34
C GLU A 133 -21.55 16.72 7.66
N PRO A 134 -20.64 16.86 6.68
CA PRO A 134 -19.21 16.80 6.95
C PRO A 134 -18.78 18.01 7.78
N GLU A 135 -17.97 17.79 8.81
CA GLU A 135 -17.33 18.89 9.50
C GLU A 135 -16.33 19.62 8.58
N PRO A 136 -16.23 20.95 8.66
CA PRO A 136 -15.31 21.72 7.84
C PRO A 136 -13.85 21.35 8.16
N VAL A 137 -13.03 21.10 7.13
CA VAL A 137 -11.58 20.84 7.25
C VAL A 137 -11.27 19.65 8.18
N SER A 138 -12.09 18.59 8.07
CA SER A 138 -12.02 17.35 8.89
C SER A 138 -11.41 16.15 8.15
N GLU A 139 -10.81 16.38 6.98
CA GLU A 139 -10.22 15.30 6.18
C GLU A 139 -8.77 15.04 6.61
N VAL A 140 -8.46 13.77 6.86
CA VAL A 140 -7.10 13.32 7.15
C VAL A 140 -6.80 12.01 6.45
N GLN A 141 -5.61 11.89 5.85
CA GLN A 141 -5.22 10.72 5.08
C GLN A 141 -4.32 9.80 5.91
N LEU A 142 -4.67 8.52 6.01
CA LEU A 142 -3.78 7.51 6.60
C LEU A 142 -2.90 6.92 5.50
N PHE A 143 -1.60 6.83 5.76
CA PHE A 143 -0.63 6.36 4.78
C PHE A 143 -0.21 4.92 5.06
N ALA A 144 -0.09 4.12 3.99
CA ALA A 144 0.65 2.87 4.01
C ALA A 144 1.76 2.91 2.94
N VAL A 145 2.96 2.50 3.33
CA VAL A 145 4.11 2.34 2.44
C VAL A 145 4.30 0.87 2.05
N PRO A 146 5.04 0.56 0.98
CA PRO A 146 5.43 -0.82 0.68
C PRO A 146 6.14 -1.50 1.85
N GLY A 147 6.01 -2.82 1.97
CA GLY A 147 6.78 -3.61 2.94
C GLY A 147 8.27 -3.75 2.56
N PRO A 148 9.05 -4.45 3.41
CA PRO A 148 10.42 -4.83 3.06
C PRO A 148 10.43 -5.75 1.84
N VAL A 149 11.57 -5.82 1.16
CA VAL A 149 11.73 -6.66 -0.03
C VAL A 149 11.44 -8.12 0.34
N GLN A 150 10.50 -8.72 -0.40
CA GLN A 150 10.18 -10.15 -0.32
C GLN A 150 10.38 -10.88 -1.65
N ASN A 151 10.47 -10.15 -2.76
CA ASN A 151 10.69 -10.67 -4.09
C ASN A 151 11.68 -9.76 -4.83
N LEU A 152 12.49 -10.36 -5.70
CA LEU A 152 13.32 -9.62 -6.64
C LEU A 152 13.10 -10.23 -8.03
N TYR A 153 12.63 -9.44 -8.97
CA TYR A 153 12.38 -9.90 -10.33
C TYR A 153 13.44 -9.39 -11.29
N LEU A 154 13.85 -10.25 -12.20
CA LEU A 154 14.70 -9.90 -13.33
C LEU A 154 13.85 -9.92 -14.61
N ILE A 155 13.41 -8.75 -15.03
CA ILE A 155 12.49 -8.59 -16.16
C ILE A 155 13.29 -8.10 -17.35
N ALA A 156 13.27 -8.84 -18.44
CA ALA A 156 13.86 -8.42 -19.71
C ALA A 156 12.77 -8.23 -20.77
N ARG A 157 13.00 -7.31 -21.71
CA ARG A 157 12.21 -7.24 -22.95
C ARG A 157 12.31 -8.60 -23.66
N PRO A 158 11.21 -9.13 -24.20
CA PRO A 158 11.19 -10.46 -24.81
C PRO A 158 12.02 -10.53 -26.09
N ALA A 159 12.39 -9.42 -26.71
CA ALA A 159 13.26 -9.42 -27.88
C ALA A 159 14.13 -8.16 -27.91
N PRO A 160 15.27 -8.19 -28.64
CA PRO A 160 16.09 -7.00 -28.87
C PRO A 160 15.29 -5.85 -29.49
N GLU A 161 15.64 -4.63 -29.10
CA GLU A 161 15.22 -3.40 -29.75
C GLU A 161 15.94 -3.24 -31.10
N SER A 162 15.58 -2.19 -31.87
CA SER A 162 16.12 -1.96 -33.22
C SER A 162 17.63 -1.74 -33.25
N ASP A 163 18.23 -1.35 -32.12
CA ASP A 163 19.67 -1.18 -31.94
C ASP A 163 20.39 -2.48 -31.58
N GLY A 164 19.67 -3.61 -31.48
CA GLY A 164 20.24 -4.89 -31.05
C GLY A 164 20.52 -4.95 -29.55
N SER A 165 19.82 -4.16 -28.73
CA SER A 165 19.94 -4.19 -27.28
C SER A 165 18.70 -4.77 -26.62
N VAL A 166 18.85 -5.43 -25.48
CA VAL A 166 17.74 -5.97 -24.69
C VAL A 166 17.67 -5.19 -23.39
N ARG A 167 16.63 -4.37 -23.24
CA ARG A 167 16.40 -3.65 -21.98
C ARG A 167 15.94 -4.63 -20.90
N ALA A 168 16.58 -4.56 -19.73
CA ALA A 168 16.26 -5.36 -18.56
C ALA A 168 16.18 -4.51 -17.29
N ALA A 169 15.51 -5.03 -16.27
CA ALA A 169 15.32 -4.40 -14.99
C ALA A 169 15.41 -5.42 -13.85
N LEU A 170 16.01 -5.01 -12.76
CA LEU A 170 15.90 -5.66 -11.45
C LEU A 170 14.87 -4.89 -10.64
N VAL A 171 13.79 -5.55 -10.25
CA VAL A 171 12.62 -4.95 -9.59
C VAL A 171 12.44 -5.58 -8.21
N PRO A 172 12.89 -4.92 -7.13
CA PRO A 172 12.57 -5.32 -5.77
C PRO A 172 11.10 -5.03 -5.45
N GLU A 173 10.42 -6.02 -4.89
CA GLU A 173 9.00 -5.94 -4.53
C GLU A 173 8.74 -6.52 -3.14
N ASP A 174 7.72 -5.99 -2.46
CA ASP A 174 7.21 -6.59 -1.23
C ASP A 174 6.39 -7.86 -1.52
N ARG A 175 5.77 -8.42 -0.47
CA ARG A 175 4.96 -9.66 -0.58
C ARG A 175 3.70 -9.52 -1.44
N TYR A 176 3.29 -8.30 -1.75
CA TYR A 176 2.07 -7.97 -2.48
C TYR A 176 2.35 -7.35 -3.85
N CYS A 177 3.60 -7.46 -4.32
CA CYS A 177 4.07 -6.89 -5.58
C CYS A 177 4.08 -5.35 -5.61
N ASN A 178 4.14 -4.69 -4.45
CA ASN A 178 4.42 -3.25 -4.44
C ASN A 178 5.90 -3.03 -4.71
N PRO A 179 6.27 -2.13 -5.65
CA PRO A 179 7.65 -1.69 -5.78
C PRO A 179 8.15 -1.12 -4.46
N THR A 180 9.33 -1.58 -4.03
CA THR A 180 9.96 -1.16 -2.77
C THR A 180 11.47 -1.04 -2.97
N SER A 181 12.23 -0.85 -1.91
CA SER A 181 13.68 -0.74 -1.96
C SER A 181 14.33 -1.58 -0.86
N PHE A 182 15.51 -2.11 -1.14
CA PHE A 182 16.38 -2.67 -0.11
C PHE A 182 16.82 -1.56 0.87
N GLN A 183 17.00 -1.90 2.14
CA GLN A 183 17.48 -0.98 3.18
C GLN A 183 18.86 -0.44 2.88
N SER A 184 19.71 -1.27 2.25
CA SER A 184 21.02 -0.87 1.73
C SER A 184 21.23 -1.42 0.33
N PRO A 185 22.08 -0.79 -0.50
CA PRO A 185 22.40 -1.32 -1.82
C PRO A 185 22.98 -2.75 -1.74
N VAL A 186 22.39 -3.67 -2.51
CA VAL A 186 22.79 -5.08 -2.59
C VAL A 186 23.54 -5.33 -3.90
N ALA A 187 24.70 -5.98 -3.82
CA ALA A 187 25.45 -6.38 -5.00
C ALA A 187 24.79 -7.60 -5.68
N VAL A 188 24.45 -7.45 -6.95
CA VAL A 188 23.81 -8.47 -7.78
C VAL A 188 24.69 -8.79 -8.98
N THR A 189 25.07 -10.05 -9.10
CA THR A 189 25.77 -10.59 -10.27
C THR A 189 24.76 -11.10 -11.29
N ILE A 190 24.74 -10.51 -12.47
CA ILE A 190 23.87 -10.93 -13.57
C ILE A 190 24.66 -11.76 -14.57
N THR A 191 24.15 -12.92 -14.94
CA THR A 191 24.69 -13.76 -16.02
C THR A 191 23.77 -13.70 -17.24
N TRP A 192 24.33 -13.37 -18.40
CA TRP A 192 23.59 -13.26 -19.65
C TRP A 192 24.48 -13.66 -20.84
N ALA A 193 24.04 -14.64 -21.63
CA ALA A 193 24.78 -15.12 -22.81
C ALA A 193 26.27 -15.43 -22.55
N GLY A 194 26.58 -16.02 -21.39
CA GLY A 194 27.96 -16.32 -20.96
C GLY A 194 28.75 -15.12 -20.44
N GLN A 195 28.18 -13.92 -20.47
CA GLN A 195 28.76 -12.70 -19.90
C GLN A 195 28.26 -12.47 -18.49
N VAL A 196 29.08 -11.78 -17.69
CA VAL A 196 28.79 -11.46 -16.30
C VAL A 196 28.81 -9.96 -16.11
N PHE A 197 27.77 -9.43 -15.49
CA PHE A 197 27.61 -8.03 -15.15
C PHE A 197 27.44 -7.90 -13.63
N GLN A 198 27.90 -6.79 -13.07
CA GLN A 198 27.69 -6.45 -11.67
C GLN A 198 26.77 -5.24 -11.60
N GLN A 199 25.75 -5.30 -10.75
CA GLN A 199 24.84 -4.20 -10.46
C GLN A 199 24.74 -4.01 -8.96
N SER A 200 24.62 -2.76 -8.52
CA SER A 200 24.31 -2.42 -7.14
C SER A 200 22.85 -1.99 -7.11
N VAL A 201 22.00 -2.79 -6.46
CA VAL A 201 20.56 -2.61 -6.49
C VAL A 201 20.07 -2.20 -5.11
N GLN A 202 19.46 -1.02 -5.03
CA GLN A 202 18.70 -0.61 -3.86
C GLN A 202 17.22 -0.51 -4.21
N GLU A 203 16.93 0.19 -5.31
CA GLU A 203 15.61 0.32 -5.91
C GLU A 203 15.59 -0.29 -7.31
N THR A 204 14.46 -0.19 -7.99
CA THR A 204 14.33 -0.64 -9.39
C THR A 204 15.46 -0.10 -10.25
N THR A 205 16.27 -1.00 -10.77
CA THR A 205 17.45 -0.65 -11.56
C THR A 205 17.29 -1.19 -12.97
N THR A 206 17.33 -0.30 -13.96
CA THR A 206 17.28 -0.69 -15.38
C THR A 206 18.68 -0.72 -15.99
N PHE A 207 18.91 -1.64 -16.91
CA PHE A 207 20.17 -1.81 -17.60
C PHE A 207 19.94 -2.44 -18.98
N VAL A 208 21.02 -2.48 -19.76
CA VAL A 208 20.98 -2.95 -21.14
C VAL A 208 21.85 -4.19 -21.28
N LEU A 209 21.28 -5.24 -21.86
CA LEU A 209 21.95 -6.47 -22.21
C LEU A 209 22.22 -6.51 -23.72
N PRO A 210 23.37 -7.04 -24.18
CA PRO A 210 23.64 -7.19 -25.60
C PRO A 210 22.71 -8.22 -26.26
N LYS A 211 22.39 -8.07 -27.56
CA LYS A 211 21.67 -9.08 -28.34
C LYS A 211 22.34 -10.47 -28.21
N PRO A 212 21.56 -11.56 -28.05
CA PRO A 212 22.08 -12.92 -28.15
C PRO A 212 22.83 -13.15 -29.46
N GLN A 213 23.99 -13.82 -29.42
CA GLN A 213 24.71 -14.18 -30.64
C GLN A 213 24.17 -15.46 -31.29
N ASP A 214 23.51 -16.32 -30.51
CA ASP A 214 22.93 -17.57 -31.00
C ASP A 214 21.49 -17.34 -31.45
N GLU A 215 21.26 -17.44 -32.76
CA GLU A 215 19.96 -17.12 -33.37
C GLU A 215 18.86 -18.13 -33.05
N ALA A 216 19.21 -19.36 -32.64
CA ALA A 216 18.25 -20.42 -32.34
C ALA A 216 17.89 -20.51 -30.84
N ALA A 217 18.60 -19.82 -29.97
CA ALA A 217 18.47 -19.98 -28.52
C ALA A 217 17.48 -18.98 -27.88
N ILE A 218 16.57 -19.49 -27.05
CA ILE A 218 15.84 -18.68 -26.09
C ILE A 218 16.71 -18.59 -24.83
N LEU A 219 17.22 -17.39 -24.55
CA LEU A 219 18.09 -17.16 -23.39
C LEU A 219 17.29 -16.60 -22.21
N ARG A 220 17.74 -16.90 -20.99
CA ARG A 220 17.21 -16.31 -19.76
C ARG A 220 18.37 -15.69 -18.99
N PRO A 221 18.31 -14.40 -18.66
CA PRO A 221 19.30 -13.83 -17.76
C PRO A 221 19.06 -14.41 -16.36
N SER A 222 20.12 -14.60 -15.58
CA SER A 222 20.01 -14.95 -14.17
C SER A 222 20.69 -13.90 -13.30
N ALA A 223 20.15 -13.67 -12.11
CA ALA A 223 20.73 -12.80 -11.10
C ALA A 223 21.09 -13.62 -9.87
N ARG A 224 22.24 -13.32 -9.28
CA ARG A 224 22.74 -13.94 -8.05
C ARG A 224 23.13 -12.87 -7.04
N LEU A 225 22.72 -13.04 -5.79
CA LEU A 225 23.12 -12.21 -4.66
C LEU A 225 23.40 -13.06 -3.43
N ASP A 226 24.22 -12.53 -2.52
CA ASP A 226 24.47 -13.15 -1.22
C ASP A 226 23.25 -12.93 -0.31
N ALA A 227 22.69 -14.01 0.25
CA ALA A 227 21.60 -13.93 1.20
C ALA A 227 21.99 -13.17 2.48
N MET A 228 23.27 -13.20 2.86
CA MET A 228 23.81 -12.50 4.03
C MET A 228 23.95 -10.99 3.82
N ALA A 229 23.77 -10.49 2.59
CA ALA A 229 23.78 -9.06 2.29
C ALA A 229 22.42 -8.37 2.52
N LEU A 230 21.38 -9.14 2.84
CA LEU A 230 20.03 -8.63 3.10
C LEU A 230 19.85 -8.23 4.57
N ALA A 231 18.97 -7.27 4.82
CA ALA A 231 18.54 -6.95 6.19
C ALA A 231 17.75 -8.10 6.83
N GLU A 232 17.60 -8.09 8.16
CA GLU A 232 16.95 -9.18 8.92
C GLU A 232 15.49 -9.43 8.51
N ASP A 233 14.79 -8.38 8.09
CA ASP A 233 13.38 -8.40 7.66
C ASP A 233 13.21 -8.51 6.13
N GLU A 234 14.31 -8.54 5.37
CA GLU A 234 14.34 -8.72 3.93
C GLU A 234 14.57 -10.19 3.56
N VAL A 235 13.81 -10.68 2.59
CA VAL A 235 13.95 -12.04 2.07
C VAL A 235 13.71 -12.01 0.56
N VAL A 236 14.33 -12.86 -0.23
CA VAL A 236 13.95 -13.04 -1.64
C VAL A 236 13.31 -14.41 -1.82
N LYS A 237 11.99 -14.47 -1.67
CA LYS A 237 11.21 -15.72 -1.63
C LYS A 237 11.05 -16.39 -2.99
N ASN A 238 11.16 -15.62 -4.07
CA ASN A 238 11.09 -16.11 -5.44
C ASN A 238 12.45 -16.59 -6.01
N ALA A 239 13.49 -16.65 -5.17
CA ALA A 239 14.81 -17.16 -5.53
C ALA A 239 15.04 -18.61 -5.08
N THR A 240 15.97 -19.29 -5.75
CA THR A 240 16.52 -20.58 -5.30
C THR A 240 17.74 -20.32 -4.43
N LEU A 241 17.72 -20.77 -3.17
CA LEU A 241 18.86 -20.66 -2.26
C LEU A 241 19.82 -21.86 -2.41
N ARG A 242 21.10 -21.62 -2.66
CA ARG A 242 22.17 -22.62 -2.66
C ARG A 242 23.45 -22.04 -2.07
N ASP A 243 24.00 -22.69 -1.05
CA ASP A 243 25.28 -22.30 -0.43
C ASP A 243 25.35 -20.81 -0.02
N GLY A 244 24.24 -20.26 0.50
CA GLY A 244 24.15 -18.85 0.90
C GLY A 244 23.90 -17.86 -0.25
N VAL A 245 23.83 -18.33 -1.50
CA VAL A 245 23.54 -17.50 -2.66
C VAL A 245 22.10 -17.70 -3.12
N LEU A 246 21.40 -16.60 -3.32
CA LEU A 246 20.05 -16.56 -3.91
C LEU A 246 20.19 -16.41 -5.42
N GLU A 247 19.60 -17.34 -6.17
CA GLU A 247 19.56 -17.32 -7.64
C GLU A 247 18.15 -17.06 -8.15
N ILE A 248 18.01 -16.07 -9.02
CA ILE A 248 16.76 -15.65 -9.66
C ILE A 248 16.93 -15.84 -11.16
N VAL A 249 15.93 -16.45 -11.80
CA VAL A 249 15.91 -16.61 -13.26
C VAL A 249 14.92 -15.62 -13.84
N GLY A 250 15.41 -14.77 -14.75
CA GLY A 250 14.60 -13.75 -15.39
C GLY A 250 13.74 -14.26 -16.54
N SER A 251 13.00 -13.32 -17.13
CA SER A 251 12.13 -13.57 -18.27
C SER A 251 12.91 -14.08 -19.50
N PRO A 252 12.33 -14.99 -20.31
CA PRO A 252 12.95 -15.43 -21.56
C PRO A 252 13.05 -14.28 -22.56
N VAL A 253 14.14 -14.31 -23.32
CA VAL A 253 14.45 -13.38 -24.41
C VAL A 253 14.70 -14.20 -25.68
N TRP A 254 13.95 -13.88 -26.72
CA TRP A 254 14.07 -14.42 -28.06
C TRP A 254 15.01 -13.55 -28.88
N ASN A 255 15.76 -14.16 -29.81
CA ASN A 255 16.69 -13.40 -30.64
C ASN A 255 15.99 -12.48 -31.65
N ASP A 256 14.78 -12.85 -32.07
CA ASP A 256 13.96 -12.10 -33.01
C ASP A 256 12.61 -11.72 -32.39
N LYS A 257 12.10 -10.57 -32.83
CA LYS A 257 10.80 -10.05 -32.41
C LYS A 257 9.69 -10.93 -32.98
N ASN A 258 9.15 -11.81 -32.15
CA ASN A 258 7.94 -12.53 -32.49
C ASN A 258 6.73 -11.63 -32.22
N GLU A 259 6.10 -11.11 -33.28
CA GLU A 259 4.98 -10.17 -33.21
C GLU A 259 3.76 -10.73 -32.46
N ASN A 260 3.70 -12.05 -32.26
CA ASN A 260 2.62 -12.72 -31.54
C ASN A 260 2.88 -12.94 -30.04
N LEU A 261 4.06 -12.54 -29.52
CA LEU A 261 4.37 -12.68 -28.11
C LEU A 261 4.00 -11.41 -27.34
N ILE A 262 3.02 -11.56 -26.45
CA ILE A 262 2.64 -10.52 -25.49
C ILE A 262 3.64 -10.59 -24.32
N PRO A 263 4.38 -9.52 -24.00
CA PRO A 263 5.24 -9.50 -22.83
C PRO A 263 4.39 -9.73 -21.58
N THR A 264 4.61 -10.85 -20.89
CA THR A 264 3.64 -11.36 -19.92
C THR A 264 3.63 -10.59 -18.60
N PHE A 265 4.68 -9.82 -18.27
CA PHE A 265 4.76 -9.13 -16.96
C PHE A 265 5.57 -7.81 -16.97
N GLY A 266 5.82 -7.22 -18.15
CA GLY A 266 6.74 -6.07 -18.26
C GLY A 266 6.08 -4.71 -18.19
N ALA A 267 4.96 -4.49 -18.89
CA ALA A 267 4.47 -3.14 -19.21
C ALA A 267 4.05 -2.29 -17.99
N ILE A 268 3.88 -2.88 -16.81
CA ILE A 268 3.46 -2.19 -15.59
C ILE A 268 4.68 -1.57 -14.85
N HIS A 269 5.90 -2.06 -15.12
CA HIS A 269 7.12 -1.63 -14.43
C HIS A 269 8.09 -0.81 -15.32
N TRP A 270 7.67 -0.41 -16.53
CA TRP A 270 8.47 0.38 -17.48
C TRP A 270 7.92 1.79 -17.66
#